data_AF-A0A7V9HYQ7-F1
#
_entry.id   AF-A0A7V9HYQ7-F1
#
_cell.length_a   1.000
_cell.length_b   1.000
_cell.length_c   1.000
_cell.angle_alpha   90.00
_cell.angle_beta   90.00
_cell.angle_gamma   90.00
#
_symmetry.space_group_name_H-M   'P 1'
#
loop_
_entity.id
_entity.type
_entity.pdbx_description
1 polymer ?
#
loop_
_entity_poly.entity_id
_entity_poly.type
_entity_poly.pdbx_seq_one_letter_code
_entity_poly.pdbx_strand_id
1 'polypeptide(L)'
;MTLIVGNPGETDEDGMATLDLIYEMERRGLFAFLIPSIFTPLHDTRMEKAKGVTQTKQLTPLQWQLMMKCWKMNLRPGQYSWWGPTAWRVGSIGMWLYKLRRLNGPNFTWPLWMFSGAISEKNLIRMGKIYMGKPIKVKTRKELISTLRPNDWQFLRADNGDLPEGYTRPSAQGQIFLPDVHEPVTQHA
;
A
#
# COMPACT_ATOMS: atom_id res chain seq x y z
N MET A 1 1.06 4.78 4.06
CA MET A 1 2.15 3.83 3.75
C MET A 1 2.75 4.23 2.42
N THR A 2 4.08 4.36 2.34
CA THR A 2 4.78 4.64 1.08
C THR A 2 5.25 3.32 0.48
N LEU A 3 4.99 3.12 -0.82
CA LEU A 3 5.49 2.00 -1.60
C LEU A 3 6.49 2.55 -2.62
N ILE A 4 7.58 1.84 -2.84
CA ILE A 4 8.57 2.20 -3.85
C ILE A 4 8.43 1.23 -5.01
N VAL A 5 8.31 1.78 -6.22
CA VAL A 5 8.11 1.04 -7.47
C VAL A 5 9.26 1.39 -8.43
N GLY A 6 9.74 0.43 -9.21
CA GLY A 6 10.86 0.60 -10.12
C GLY A 6 12.23 0.35 -9.48
N ASN A 7 12.29 -0.47 -8.43
CA ASN A 7 13.55 -0.76 -7.74
C ASN A 7 14.54 -1.50 -8.65
N PRO A 8 15.86 -1.34 -8.44
CA PRO A 8 16.87 -2.08 -9.20
C PRO A 8 16.68 -3.58 -9.02
N GLY A 9 16.42 -4.30 -10.11
CA GLY A 9 16.19 -5.75 -10.09
C GLY A 9 14.78 -6.19 -9.71
N GLU A 10 13.83 -5.26 -9.53
CA GLU A 10 12.42 -5.61 -9.29
C GLU A 10 11.87 -6.43 -10.47
N THR A 11 11.21 -7.54 -10.13
CA THR A 11 10.58 -8.43 -11.12
C THR A 11 9.06 -8.27 -11.13
N ASP A 12 8.41 -8.88 -12.12
CA ASP A 12 6.95 -8.91 -12.19
C ASP A 12 6.34 -9.67 -10.99
N GLU A 13 7.05 -10.65 -10.43
CA GLU A 13 6.65 -11.37 -9.23
C GLU A 13 6.60 -10.47 -8.00
N ASP A 14 7.55 -9.56 -7.83
CA ASP A 14 7.56 -8.58 -6.74
C ASP A 14 6.37 -7.61 -6.85
N GLY A 15 6.09 -7.17 -8.09
CA GLY A 15 4.92 -6.34 -8.41
C GLY A 15 3.60 -7.06 -8.11
N MET A 16 3.50 -8.35 -8.48
CA MET A 16 2.34 -9.18 -8.17
C MET A 16 2.18 -9.38 -6.66
N ALA A 17 3.24 -9.67 -5.91
CA ALA A 17 3.20 -9.83 -4.46
C ALA A 17 2.76 -8.54 -3.75
N THR A 18 3.21 -7.39 -4.23
CA THR A 18 2.77 -6.09 -3.71
C THR A 18 1.31 -5.83 -4.05
N LEU A 19 0.87 -6.15 -5.27
CA LEU A 19 -0.54 -6.08 -5.66
C LEU A 19 -1.41 -7.01 -4.81
N ASP A 20 -0.96 -8.23 -4.50
CA ASP A 20 -1.67 -9.16 -3.61
C ASP A 20 -1.97 -8.50 -2.26
N LEU A 21 -0.99 -7.77 -1.70
CA LEU A 21 -1.16 -7.02 -0.45
C LEU A 21 -2.19 -5.90 -0.60
N ILE A 22 -2.08 -5.09 -1.67
CA ILE A 22 -3.01 -3.97 -1.89
C ILE A 22 -4.45 -4.45 -2.10
N TYR A 23 -4.64 -5.52 -2.86
CA TYR A 23 -5.95 -6.15 -3.04
C TYR A 23 -6.46 -6.77 -1.74
N GLU A 24 -5.59 -7.35 -0.90
CA GLU A 24 -6.00 -7.88 0.40
C GLU A 24 -6.44 -6.77 1.35
N MET A 25 -5.74 -5.63 1.36
CA MET A 25 -6.16 -4.45 2.12
C MET A 25 -7.55 -3.98 1.70
N GLU A 26 -7.80 -3.90 0.39
CA GLU A 26 -9.11 -3.52 -0.15
C GLU A 26 -10.20 -4.53 0.22
N ARG A 27 -9.95 -5.84 0.10
CA ARG A 27 -10.89 -6.92 0.47
C ARG A 27 -11.30 -6.85 1.94
N ARG A 28 -10.38 -6.45 2.80
CA ARG A 28 -10.60 -6.30 4.25
C ARG A 28 -11.18 -4.95 4.65
N GLY A 29 -11.40 -4.04 3.71
CA GLY A 29 -11.86 -2.69 3.99
C GLY A 29 -10.85 -1.86 4.80
N LEU A 30 -9.56 -2.20 4.74
CA LEU A 30 -8.51 -1.44 5.42
C LEU A 30 -8.32 -0.10 4.71
N PHE A 31 -8.53 0.99 5.44
CA PHE A 31 -8.24 2.32 4.95
C PHE A 31 -6.79 2.69 5.21
N ALA A 32 -6.04 2.96 4.14
CA ALA A 32 -4.70 3.50 4.21
C ALA A 32 -4.47 4.43 3.02
N PHE A 33 -3.80 5.55 3.26
CA PHE A 33 -3.28 6.37 2.17
C PHE A 33 -1.99 5.75 1.65
N LEU A 34 -2.05 5.20 0.43
CA LEU A 34 -0.97 4.50 -0.24
C LEU A 34 -0.25 5.45 -1.19
N ILE A 35 1.01 5.77 -0.90
CA ILE A 35 1.80 6.70 -1.74
C ILE A 35 2.76 5.85 -2.60
N PRO A 36 2.45 5.61 -3.88
CA PRO A 36 3.37 4.93 -4.77
C PRO A 36 4.42 5.96 -5.27
N SER A 37 5.65 5.80 -4.81
CA SER A 37 6.80 6.58 -5.26
C SER A 37 7.63 5.77 -6.25
N ILE A 38 8.25 6.44 -7.22
CA ILE A 38 9.17 5.82 -8.17
C ILE A 38 10.57 5.84 -7.58
N PHE A 39 11.27 4.70 -7.62
CA PHE A 39 12.66 4.63 -7.24
C PHE A 39 13.50 5.58 -8.10
N THR A 40 14.15 6.52 -7.43
CA THR A 40 15.06 7.48 -8.06
C THR A 40 16.41 7.34 -7.36
N PRO A 41 17.49 7.00 -8.10
CA PRO A 41 18.83 7.01 -7.51
C PRO A 41 19.19 8.44 -7.09
N LEU A 42 19.60 8.60 -5.83
CA LEU A 42 19.99 9.89 -5.27
C LEU A 42 21.52 9.94 -5.12
N HIS A 43 22.08 11.13 -5.34
CA HIS A 43 23.48 11.42 -5.06
C HIS A 43 23.82 11.17 -3.59
N ASP A 44 25.08 10.81 -3.33
CA ASP A 44 25.60 10.52 -1.98
C ASP A 44 24.89 9.39 -1.24
N THR A 45 24.21 8.49 -1.97
CA THR A 45 23.62 7.27 -1.42
C THR A 45 24.34 6.02 -1.89
N ARG A 46 24.26 4.94 -1.11
CA ARG A 46 24.80 3.63 -1.51
C ARG A 46 24.26 3.14 -2.87
N MET A 47 23.08 3.61 -3.28
CA MET A 47 22.42 3.21 -4.52
C MET A 47 22.49 4.29 -5.62
N GLU A 48 23.38 5.28 -5.49
CA GLU A 48 23.54 6.36 -6.50
C GLU A 48 23.76 5.81 -7.92
N LYS A 49 24.56 4.74 -8.04
CA LYS A 49 24.89 4.12 -9.34
C LYS A 49 23.86 3.08 -9.79
N ALA A 50 22.78 2.88 -9.04
CA ALA A 50 21.77 1.90 -9.38
C ALA A 50 20.89 2.39 -10.54
N LYS A 51 20.48 1.45 -11.41
CA LYS A 51 19.58 1.76 -12.52
C LYS A 51 18.15 1.82 -12.00
N GLY A 52 17.60 3.04 -11.93
CA GLY A 52 16.19 3.28 -11.66
C GLY A 52 15.36 3.52 -12.94
N VAL A 53 14.10 3.88 -12.73
CA VAL A 53 13.20 4.33 -13.80
C VAL A 53 13.52 5.79 -14.13
N THR A 54 14.03 6.05 -15.32
CA THR A 54 14.36 7.42 -15.75
C THR A 54 13.19 8.10 -16.46
N GLN A 55 12.33 7.31 -17.10
CA GLN A 55 11.15 7.81 -17.82
C GLN A 55 9.95 6.91 -17.53
N THR A 56 8.78 7.49 -17.32
CA THR A 56 7.57 6.76 -16.94
C THR A 56 7.12 5.71 -17.98
N LYS A 57 7.51 5.88 -19.25
CA LYS A 57 7.30 4.86 -20.31
C LYS A 57 8.07 3.55 -20.11
N GLN A 58 9.06 3.53 -19.22
CA GLN A 58 9.84 2.32 -18.90
C GLN A 58 9.15 1.45 -17.85
N LEU A 59 8.14 1.97 -17.14
CA LEU A 59 7.39 1.20 -16.16
C LEU A 59 6.66 0.03 -16.84
N THR A 60 6.71 -1.13 -16.21
CA THR A 60 5.99 -2.32 -16.65
C THR A 60 4.48 -2.13 -16.47
N PRO A 61 3.65 -2.94 -17.16
CA PRO A 61 2.20 -2.92 -16.94
C PRO A 61 1.81 -3.13 -15.47
N LEU A 62 2.51 -4.03 -14.75
CA LEU A 62 2.25 -4.32 -13.34
C LEU A 62 2.64 -3.16 -12.43
N GLN A 63 3.78 -2.52 -12.67
CA GLN A 63 4.18 -1.32 -11.93
C GLN A 63 3.16 -0.19 -12.12
N TRP A 64 2.69 0.05 -13.35
CA TRP A 64 1.61 1.00 -13.60
C TRP A 64 0.31 0.62 -12.91
N GLN A 65 -0.06 -0.67 -12.96
CA GLN A 65 -1.23 -1.18 -12.26
C GLN A 65 -1.14 -0.91 -10.76
N LEU A 66 0.01 -1.20 -10.14
CA LEU A 66 0.25 -0.96 -8.71
C LEU A 66 0.06 0.51 -8.36
N MET A 67 0.71 1.42 -9.11
CA MET A 67 0.57 2.86 -8.90
C MET A 67 -0.90 3.29 -9.01
N MET A 68 -1.56 2.93 -10.11
CA MET A 68 -2.95 3.32 -10.37
C MET A 68 -3.94 2.71 -9.38
N LYS A 69 -3.68 1.49 -8.88
CA LYS A 69 -4.49 0.84 -7.85
C LYS A 69 -4.39 1.58 -6.52
N CYS A 70 -3.19 1.98 -6.12
CA CYS A 70 -2.97 2.79 -4.91
C CYS A 70 -3.76 4.11 -4.99
N TRP A 71 -3.62 4.85 -6.08
CA TRP A 71 -4.37 6.09 -6.28
C TRP A 71 -5.89 5.87 -6.30
N LYS A 72 -6.36 4.78 -6.93
CA LYS A 72 -7.80 4.43 -6.94
C LYS A 72 -8.34 4.23 -5.53
N MET A 73 -7.60 3.53 -4.67
CA MET A 73 -7.99 3.31 -3.28
C MET A 73 -8.02 4.63 -2.49
N ASN A 74 -7.03 5.50 -2.71
CA ASN A 74 -6.94 6.81 -2.06
C ASN A 74 -8.07 7.77 -2.46
N LEU A 75 -8.64 7.64 -3.67
CA LEU A 75 -9.72 8.52 -4.14
C LEU A 75 -11.10 8.16 -3.59
N ARG A 76 -11.31 6.92 -3.11
CA ARG A 76 -12.63 6.47 -2.62
C ARG A 76 -13.27 7.38 -1.56
N PRO A 77 -12.53 7.89 -0.55
CA PRO A 77 -13.11 8.82 0.42
C PRO A 77 -13.36 10.22 -0.14
N GLY A 78 -12.77 10.60 -1.28
CA GLY A 78 -12.85 11.96 -1.81
C GLY A 78 -14.04 12.22 -2.76
N GLN A 79 -14.76 11.17 -3.17
CA GLN A 79 -15.84 11.26 -4.18
C GLN A 79 -17.24 11.22 -3.55
N TYR A 80 -17.50 12.05 -2.53
CA TYR A 80 -18.83 12.14 -1.90
C TYR A 80 -19.91 12.74 -2.81
N SER A 81 -19.53 13.49 -3.85
CA SER A 81 -20.49 14.08 -4.80
C SER A 81 -20.94 13.10 -5.87
N TRP A 82 -22.25 13.06 -6.15
CA TRP A 82 -22.86 12.15 -7.13
C TRP A 82 -22.31 12.28 -8.57
N TRP A 83 -21.90 13.49 -8.98
CA TRP A 83 -21.32 13.75 -10.30
C TRP A 83 -19.79 13.57 -10.36
N GLY A 84 -19.14 13.47 -9.20
CA GLY A 84 -17.67 13.39 -9.07
C GLY A 84 -17.06 12.22 -9.85
N PRO A 85 -17.59 10.98 -9.74
CA PRO A 85 -17.09 9.84 -10.51
C PRO A 85 -17.16 10.05 -12.03
N THR A 86 -18.21 10.69 -12.53
CA THR A 86 -18.38 10.95 -13.97
C THR A 86 -17.38 12.00 -14.46
N ALA A 87 -17.25 13.12 -13.74
CA ALA A 87 -16.26 14.15 -14.09
C ALA A 87 -14.83 13.60 -14.03
N TRP A 88 -14.51 12.79 -13.01
CA TRP A 88 -13.22 12.13 -12.88
C TRP A 88 -12.92 11.22 -14.08
N ARG A 89 -13.88 10.38 -14.47
CA ARG A 89 -13.75 9.47 -15.61
C ARG A 89 -13.50 10.25 -16.90
N VAL A 90 -14.35 11.23 -17.21
CA VAL A 90 -14.25 12.03 -18.45
C VAL A 90 -12.95 12.82 -18.48
N GLY A 91 -12.60 13.51 -17.39
CA GLY A 91 -11.36 14.27 -17.28
C GLY A 91 -10.11 13.40 -17.44
N SER A 92 -10.08 12.23 -16.80
CA SER A 92 -8.97 11.27 -16.92
C SER A 92 -8.78 10.78 -18.37
N ILE A 93 -9.87 10.45 -19.06
CA ILE A 93 -9.83 9.98 -20.45
C ILE A 93 -9.45 11.13 -21.41
N GLY A 94 -9.96 12.34 -21.18
CA GLY A 94 -9.57 13.54 -21.94
C GLY A 94 -8.06 13.80 -21.83
N MET A 95 -7.52 13.80 -20.60
CA MET A 95 -6.08 13.99 -20.37
C MET A 95 -5.23 12.85 -20.94
N TRP A 96 -5.74 11.62 -20.93
CA TRP A 96 -5.10 10.48 -21.58
C TRP A 96 -4.93 10.67 -23.08
N LEU A 97 -6.02 11.03 -23.77
CA LEU A 97 -6.00 11.28 -25.21
C LEU A 97 -5.08 12.45 -25.57
N TYR A 98 -5.16 13.53 -24.78
CA TYR A 98 -4.41 14.76 -24.99
C TYR A 98 -2.89 14.57 -24.80
N LYS A 99 -2.45 13.99 -23.68
CA LYS A 99 -1.01 13.97 -23.32
C LYS A 99 -0.54 12.66 -22.69
N LEU A 100 -1.29 12.10 -21.73
CA LEU A 100 -0.72 11.07 -20.86
C LEU A 100 -0.37 9.76 -21.59
N ARG A 101 -1.13 9.36 -22.62
CA ARG A 101 -0.83 8.15 -23.39
C ARG A 101 0.50 8.21 -24.14
N ARG A 102 0.90 9.41 -24.58
CA ARG A 102 2.17 9.65 -25.28
C ARG A 102 3.33 9.75 -24.30
N LEU A 103 3.10 10.40 -23.15
CA LEU A 103 4.11 10.58 -22.12
C LEU A 103 4.47 9.27 -21.40
N ASN A 104 3.45 8.52 -20.99
CA ASN A 104 3.60 7.32 -20.13
C ASN A 104 3.70 6.01 -20.92
N GLY A 105 3.51 6.04 -22.24
CA GLY A 105 3.62 4.87 -23.10
C GLY A 105 2.43 3.91 -23.01
N PRO A 106 2.47 2.79 -23.76
CA PRO A 106 1.34 1.87 -23.92
C PRO A 106 0.95 1.13 -22.64
N ASN A 107 1.92 0.81 -21.77
CA ASN A 107 1.72 0.07 -20.52
C ASN A 107 0.80 0.80 -19.53
N PHE A 108 0.63 2.12 -19.69
CA PHE A 108 -0.20 2.95 -18.83
C PHE A 108 -1.71 2.84 -19.10
N THR A 109 -2.10 2.40 -20.30
CA THR A 109 -3.49 2.53 -20.79
C THR A 109 -4.50 1.77 -19.92
N TRP A 110 -4.28 0.48 -19.71
CA TRP A 110 -5.21 -0.36 -18.94
C TRP A 110 -5.25 0.01 -17.45
N PRO A 111 -4.10 0.25 -16.78
CA PRO A 111 -4.08 0.79 -15.43
C PRO A 111 -4.84 2.12 -15.29
N LEU A 112 -4.73 3.02 -16.26
CA LEU A 112 -5.49 4.27 -16.22
C LEU A 112 -6.99 4.05 -16.36
N TRP A 113 -7.41 3.16 -17.27
CA TRP A 113 -8.84 2.86 -17.47
C TRP A 113 -9.46 2.17 -16.24
N MET A 114 -8.68 1.35 -15.54
CA MET A 114 -9.03 0.84 -14.22
C MET A 114 -9.21 1.99 -13.23
N PHE A 115 -8.23 2.89 -13.13
CA PHE A 115 -8.22 3.99 -12.18
C PHE A 115 -9.37 4.97 -12.39
N SER A 116 -9.60 5.40 -13.64
CA SER A 116 -10.69 6.30 -14.02
C SER A 116 -12.07 5.66 -13.86
N GLY A 117 -12.14 4.34 -13.72
CA GLY A 117 -13.39 3.59 -13.71
C GLY A 117 -14.09 3.58 -15.07
N ALA A 118 -13.35 3.78 -16.16
CA ALA A 118 -13.87 3.66 -17.53
C ALA A 118 -14.22 2.21 -17.87
N ILE A 119 -13.43 1.25 -17.36
CA ILE A 119 -13.77 -0.18 -17.37
C ILE A 119 -13.68 -0.71 -15.94
N SER A 120 -14.63 -1.55 -15.55
CA SER A 120 -14.60 -2.21 -14.25
C SER A 120 -13.39 -3.15 -14.12
N GLU A 121 -12.84 -3.26 -12.91
CA GLU A 121 -11.71 -4.18 -12.65
C GLU A 121 -12.06 -5.61 -13.05
N LYS A 122 -13.28 -6.08 -12.76
CA LYS A 122 -13.78 -7.40 -13.16
C LYS A 122 -13.65 -7.65 -14.66
N ASN A 123 -14.00 -6.66 -15.49
CA ASN A 123 -13.92 -6.80 -16.94
C ASN A 123 -12.46 -6.76 -17.42
N LEU A 124 -11.64 -5.87 -16.87
CA LEU A 124 -10.21 -5.81 -17.21
C LEU A 124 -9.45 -7.09 -16.83
N ILE A 125 -9.80 -7.69 -15.70
CA ILE A 125 -9.28 -9.01 -15.26
C ILE A 125 -9.69 -10.08 -16.26
N ARG A 126 -10.98 -10.14 -16.64
CA ARG A 126 -11.48 -11.11 -17.63
C ARG A 126 -10.76 -10.97 -18.98
N MET A 127 -10.39 -9.75 -19.36
CA MET A 127 -9.63 -9.47 -20.58
C MET A 127 -8.12 -9.76 -20.45
N GLY A 128 -7.65 -10.17 -19.27
CA GLY A 128 -6.23 -10.39 -18.99
C GLY A 128 -5.39 -9.11 -19.05
N LYS A 129 -6.00 -7.93 -18.83
CA LYS A 129 -5.32 -6.63 -18.93
C LYS A 129 -4.76 -6.11 -17.61
N ILE A 130 -5.25 -6.64 -16.49
CA ILE A 130 -4.77 -6.37 -15.14
C ILE A 130 -4.75 -7.65 -14.32
N TYR A 131 -3.86 -7.70 -13.34
CA TYR A 131 -3.74 -8.78 -12.36
C TYR A 131 -4.80 -8.66 -11.24
N MET A 132 -5.39 -9.77 -10.78
CA MET A 132 -6.54 -9.76 -9.84
C MET A 132 -6.15 -9.71 -8.36
N GLY A 133 -4.87 -9.91 -8.03
CA GLY A 133 -4.39 -10.03 -6.65
C GLY A 133 -4.90 -11.30 -5.95
N LYS A 134 -4.01 -12.22 -5.59
CA LYS A 134 -4.33 -13.44 -4.85
C LYS A 134 -4.63 -13.10 -3.38
N PRO A 135 -5.58 -13.81 -2.74
CA PRO A 135 -5.76 -13.77 -1.29
C PRO A 135 -4.47 -14.14 -0.57
N ILE A 136 -4.11 -13.36 0.45
CA ILE A 136 -2.93 -13.62 1.28
C ILE A 136 -3.37 -14.42 2.52
N LYS A 137 -2.59 -15.45 2.88
CA LYS A 137 -2.76 -16.14 4.15
C LYS A 137 -2.45 -15.17 5.30
N VAL A 138 -3.46 -14.84 6.09
CA VAL A 138 -3.29 -13.96 7.24
C VAL A 138 -3.05 -14.77 8.50
N LYS A 139 -2.15 -14.23 9.31
CA LYS A 139 -1.82 -14.76 10.62
C LYS A 139 -2.71 -14.14 11.69
N THR A 140 -3.08 -14.94 12.68
CA THR A 140 -3.71 -14.43 13.91
C THR A 140 -2.73 -13.56 14.69
N ARG A 141 -3.23 -12.78 15.65
CA ARG A 141 -2.36 -11.96 16.52
C ARG A 141 -1.33 -12.82 17.26
N LYS A 142 -1.74 -13.95 17.84
CA LYS A 142 -0.85 -14.94 18.47
C LYS A 142 0.24 -15.42 17.50
N GLU A 143 -0.14 -15.77 16.26
CA GLU A 143 0.82 -16.20 15.22
C GLU A 143 1.75 -15.10 14.75
N LEU A 144 1.33 -13.83 14.76
CA LEU A 144 2.21 -12.70 14.45
C LEU A 144 3.20 -12.45 15.59
N ILE A 145 2.72 -12.43 16.82
CA ILE A 145 3.55 -12.20 18.02
C ILE A 145 4.58 -13.32 18.19
N SER A 146 4.24 -14.57 17.86
CA SER A 146 5.20 -15.67 17.88
C SER A 146 6.30 -15.56 16.84
N THR A 147 6.16 -14.71 15.81
CA THR A 147 7.26 -14.43 14.84
C THR A 147 8.25 -13.37 15.29
N LEU A 148 8.00 -12.69 16.42
CA LEU A 148 8.95 -11.73 16.97
C LEU A 148 10.21 -12.45 17.45
N ARG A 149 11.37 -11.81 17.29
CA ARG A 149 12.63 -12.35 17.79
C ARG A 149 12.55 -12.42 19.33
N PRO A 150 13.11 -13.47 19.98
CA PRO A 150 13.04 -13.60 21.44
C PRO A 150 13.52 -12.37 22.21
N ASN A 151 14.56 -11.69 21.73
CA ASN A 151 15.09 -10.47 22.37
C ASN A 151 14.11 -9.28 22.33
N ASP A 152 13.13 -9.29 21.42
CA ASP A 152 12.11 -8.24 21.32
C ASP A 152 10.94 -8.51 22.29
N TRP A 153 10.85 -9.71 22.87
CA TRP A 153 9.74 -10.09 23.75
C TRP A 153 9.67 -9.24 25.01
N GLN A 154 10.82 -8.73 25.50
CA GLN A 154 10.87 -7.85 26.66
C GLN A 154 10.03 -6.57 26.54
N PHE A 155 9.71 -6.14 25.31
CA PHE A 155 8.88 -4.97 25.04
C PHE A 155 7.38 -5.31 24.96
N LEU A 156 7.01 -6.60 25.06
CA LEU A 156 5.62 -7.02 25.08
C LEU A 156 5.00 -6.66 26.42
N ARG A 157 3.90 -5.91 26.38
CA ARG A 157 3.15 -5.58 27.58
C ARG A 157 2.44 -6.82 28.14
N ALA A 158 2.34 -6.91 29.46
CA ALA A 158 1.72 -8.06 30.13
C ALA A 158 0.20 -8.16 29.87
N ASP A 159 -0.44 -7.04 29.52
CA ASP A 159 -1.85 -6.97 29.10
C ASP A 159 -2.06 -7.37 27.62
N ASN A 160 -1.00 -7.76 26.89
CA ASN A 160 -1.16 -8.39 25.59
C ASN A 160 -1.71 -9.82 25.77
N GLY A 161 -2.99 -10.04 25.49
CA GLY A 161 -3.64 -11.36 25.65
C GLY A 161 -3.12 -12.51 24.76
N ASP A 162 -2.10 -12.30 23.92
CA ASP A 162 -1.62 -13.24 22.90
C ASP A 162 -0.09 -13.46 22.99
N LEU A 163 0.47 -13.45 24.21
CA LEU A 163 1.92 -13.59 24.42
C LEU A 163 2.46 -14.93 23.89
N PRO A 164 3.73 -14.96 23.41
CA PRO A 164 4.37 -16.20 22.97
C PRO A 164 4.42 -17.26 24.08
N GLU A 165 4.39 -18.53 23.68
CA GLU A 165 4.63 -19.64 24.61
C GLU A 165 6.06 -19.56 25.15
N GLY A 166 6.20 -19.64 26.48
CA GLY A 166 7.49 -19.46 27.16
C GLY A 166 7.89 -18.00 27.42
N TYR A 167 7.00 -17.03 27.19
CA TYR A 167 7.26 -15.64 27.57
C TYR A 167 7.46 -15.49 29.08
N THR A 168 8.64 -15.02 29.48
CA THR A 168 8.96 -14.62 30.85
C THR A 168 9.04 -13.10 30.94
N ARG A 169 8.31 -12.50 31.88
CA ARG A 169 8.34 -11.07 32.14
C ARG A 169 9.77 -10.63 32.50
N PRO A 170 10.34 -9.59 31.87
CA PRO A 170 11.59 -9.00 32.31
C PRO A 170 11.49 -8.57 33.78
N SER A 171 12.52 -8.82 34.59
CA SER A 171 12.57 -8.35 35.97
C SER A 171 12.43 -6.82 36.01
N ALA A 172 11.69 -6.30 36.98
CA ALA A 172 11.29 -4.89 37.09
C ALA A 172 12.44 -3.92 37.45
N GLN A 173 13.65 -4.15 36.97
CA GLN A 173 14.84 -3.35 37.29
C GLN A 173 15.09 -2.19 36.30
N GLY A 174 14.12 -1.86 35.44
CA GLY A 174 14.26 -0.77 34.48
C GLY A 174 12.95 -0.23 33.90
N GLN A 175 11.82 -0.39 34.61
CA GLN A 175 10.59 0.30 34.21
C GLN A 175 10.76 1.80 34.45
N ILE A 176 10.99 2.56 33.39
CA ILE A 176 10.71 3.99 33.38
C ILE A 176 9.21 4.11 33.66
N PHE A 177 8.89 4.58 34.85
CA PHE A 177 7.54 4.86 35.31
C PHE A 177 6.97 5.97 34.42
N LEU A 178 6.27 5.60 33.35
CA LEU A 178 5.40 6.55 32.67
C LEU A 178 4.21 6.77 33.62
N PRO A 179 4.00 7.99 34.15
CA PRO A 179 2.91 8.23 35.07
C PRO A 179 1.58 7.89 34.38
N ASP A 180 0.73 7.16 35.08
CA ASP A 180 -0.66 6.93 34.68
C ASP A 180 -1.35 8.28 34.53
N VAL A 181 -1.58 8.71 33.29
CA VAL A 181 -2.47 9.84 33.02
C VAL A 181 -3.90 9.33 33.12
N HIS A 182 -4.34 9.07 34.36
CA HIS A 182 -5.74 9.07 34.72
C HIS A 182 -6.11 10.48 35.15
N GLU A 183 -6.38 11.36 34.19
CA GLU A 183 -7.18 12.56 34.49
C GLU A 183 -8.64 12.13 34.69
N PRO A 184 -9.26 12.44 35.84
CA PRO A 184 -10.69 12.28 35.98
C PRO A 184 -11.38 13.31 35.08
N VAL A 185 -12.22 12.83 34.15
CA VAL A 185 -13.14 13.68 33.40
C VAL A 185 -14.12 14.29 34.41
N THR A 186 -13.88 15.53 34.80
CA THR A 186 -14.86 16.34 35.50
C THR A 186 -16.04 16.58 34.58
N GLN A 187 -17.15 15.90 34.85
CA GLN A 187 -18.46 16.27 34.34
C GLN A 187 -18.82 17.64 34.93
N HIS A 188 -18.78 18.68 34.09
CA HIS A 188 -19.49 19.92 34.37
C HIS A 188 -20.84 19.88 33.66
N ALA A 189 -21.88 20.09 34.48
CA ALA A 189 -23.28 20.27 34.10
C ALA A 189 -23.50 21.56 33.30
#